data_AF-A0A2E3F4Y0-F1
#
_entry.id   AF-A0A2E3F4Y0-F1
#
_cell.length_a   1.000
_cell.length_b   1.000
_cell.length_c   1.000
_cell.angle_alpha   90.00
_cell.angle_beta   90.00
_cell.angle_gamma   90.00
#
_symmetry.space_group_name_H-M   'P 1'
#
loop_
_entity.id
_entity.type
_entity.pdbx_description
1 polymer ?
#
loop_
_entity_poly.entity_id
_entity_poly.type
_entity_poly.pdbx_seq_one_letter_code
_entity_poly.pdbx_strand_id
1 'polypeptide(L)' 'MKRLTLPFLIIAILTGVYGFGGFNLWGTEASRVLFLISADLFVVSLFAKFLFRKRAHVAQRIES' A
#
# COMPACT_ATOMS: atom_id res chain seq x y z
N MET A 1 -1.51 14.00 12.68
CA MET A 1 -2.26 13.04 11.82
C MET A 1 -1.51 11.74 11.47
N LYS A 2 -0.36 11.39 12.09
CA LYS A 2 0.40 10.15 11.75
C LYS A 2 -0.13 8.87 12.43
N ARG A 3 -0.98 9.01 13.46
CA ARG A 3 -1.50 7.90 14.28
C ARG A 3 -2.46 6.97 13.54
N LEU A 4 -3.18 7.44 12.52
CA LEU A 4 -4.10 6.61 11.73
C LEU A 4 -3.44 5.89 10.54
N THR A 5 -2.25 6.32 10.10
CA THR A 5 -1.60 5.73 8.93
C THR A 5 -1.10 4.29 9.19
N LEU A 6 -0.63 4.02 10.42
CA LEU A 6 -0.21 2.68 10.84
C LEU A 6 -1.36 1.67 10.91
N PRO A 7 -2.48 1.94 11.61
CA PRO A 7 -3.60 1.00 11.65
C PRO A 7 -4.26 0.84 10.27
N PHE A 8 -4.32 1.89 9.44
CA PHE A 8 -4.78 1.78 8.05
C PHE A 8 -3.93 0.79 7.24
N LEU A 9 -2.60 0.86 7.38
CA LEU A 9 -1.68 -0.05 6.69
C LEU A 9 -1.87 -1.51 7.15
N ILE A 10 -2.02 -1.73 8.47
CA ILE A 10 -2.24 -3.06 9.03
C ILE A 10 -3.56 -3.66 8.54
N ILE A 11 -4.65 -2.88 8.59
CA ILE A 11 -5.96 -3.32 8.12
C ILE A 11 -5.94 -3.59 6.61
N ALA A 12 -5.27 -2.74 5.82
CA ALA A 12 -5.14 -2.95 4.37
C ALA A 12 -4.44 -4.27 4.03
N ILE A 13 -3.37 -4.61 4.76
CA ILE A 13 -2.66 -5.89 4.59
C ILE A 13 -3.57 -7.06 5.01
N LEU A 14 -4.22 -6.98 6.16
CA LEU A 14 -5.13 -8.02 6.65
C LEU A 14 -6.29 -8.26 5.68
N THR A 15 -6.95 -7.19 5.24
CA THR A 15 -8.04 -7.26 4.25
C THR A 15 -7.55 -7.83 2.92
N GLY A 16 -6.35 -7.47 2.48
CA GLY A 16 -5.76 -8.05 1.27
C GLY A 16 -5.53 -9.56 1.38
N VAL A 17 -4.91 -10.01 2.48
CA VAL A 17 -4.65 -11.43 2.73
C VAL A 17 -5.95 -12.23 2.88
N TYR A 18 -6.93 -11.71 3.64
CA TYR A 18 -8.22 -12.37 3.84
C TYR A 18 -9.09 -12.37 2.57
N GLY A 19 -9.09 -11.28 1.80
CA GLY A 19 -9.87 -11.16 0.57
C GLY A 19 -9.39 -12.09 -0.55
N PHE A 20 -8.10 -12.45 -0.55
CA PHE A 20 -7.50 -13.32 -1.55
C PHE A 20 -7.37 -14.78 -1.09
N GLY A 21 -6.99 -15.02 0.17
CA GLY A 21 -6.72 -16.35 0.71
C GLY A 21 -7.95 -17.19 1.01
N GLY A 22 -9.13 -16.58 1.17
CA GLY A 22 -10.35 -17.26 1.64
C GLY A 22 -11.19 -17.95 0.56
N PHE A 23 -11.01 -17.63 -0.73
CA PHE A 23 -11.99 -18.00 -1.75
C PHE A 23 -11.37 -18.78 -2.91
N ASN A 24 -11.64 -20.09 -2.94
CA ASN A 24 -11.42 -20.95 -4.10
C ASN A 24 -12.66 -20.95 -5.00
N LEU A 25 -13.08 -19.75 -5.41
CA LEU A 25 -14.20 -19.58 -6.32
C LEU A 25 -13.67 -19.64 -7.76
N TRP A 26 -14.23 -20.52 -8.58
CA TRP A 26 -13.89 -20.78 -10.00
C TRP A 26 -13.99 -19.56 -10.96
N GLY A 27 -14.25 -18.35 -10.43
CA GLY A 27 -14.26 -17.09 -11.18
C GLY A 27 -13.27 -16.05 -10.65
N THR A 28 -12.37 -16.46 -9.74
CA THR A 28 -11.41 -15.54 -9.09
C THR A 28 -10.03 -15.52 -9.75
N GLU A 29 -9.76 -16.25 -10.85
CA GLU A 29 -8.44 -16.17 -11.48
C GLU A 29 -8.11 -14.75 -11.94
N ALA A 30 -9.07 -14.06 -12.58
CA ALA A 30 -8.87 -12.68 -13.02
C ALA A 30 -8.69 -11.70 -11.85
N SER A 31 -9.49 -11.83 -10.80
CA SER A 31 -9.36 -10.99 -9.60
C SER A 31 -8.06 -11.27 -8.85
N ARG A 32 -7.56 -12.51 -8.90
CA ARG A 32 -6.27 -12.88 -8.31
C ARG A 32 -5.10 -12.20 -9.04
N VAL A 33 -5.09 -12.22 -10.36
CA VAL A 33 -4.04 -11.54 -11.15
C VAL A 33 -4.08 -10.03 -10.92
N LEU A 34 -5.27 -9.42 -10.95
CA LEU A 34 -5.43 -7.98 -10.72
C LEU A 34 -5.02 -7.56 -9.31
N PHE A 35 -5.30 -8.41 -8.31
CA PHE A 35 -4.88 -8.18 -6.93
C PHE A 35 -3.36 -8.28 -6.76
N LEU A 36 -2.69 -9.24 -7.40
CA LEU A 36 -1.23 -9.36 -7.37
C LEU A 36 -0.55 -8.13 -7.97
N ILE A 37 -1.04 -7.65 -9.13
CA ILE A 37 -0.55 -6.42 -9.75
C ILE A 37 -0.81 -5.22 -8.82
N SER A 38 -2.00 -5.12 -8.24
CA SER A 38 -2.34 -4.04 -7.30
C SER A 38 -1.47 -4.08 -6.04
N ALA A 39 -1.17 -5.27 -5.51
CA ALA A 39 -0.30 -5.47 -4.36
C ALA A 39 1.13 -5.02 -4.67
N ASP A 40 1.64 -5.35 -5.86
CA ASP A 40 2.95 -4.89 -6.32
C ASP A 40 3.00 -3.35 -6.43
N LEU A 41 2.04 -2.73 -7.13
CA LEU A 41 1.92 -1.27 -7.21
C LEU A 41 1.76 -0.62 -5.83
N PHE A 42 1.04 -1.27 -4.90
CA PHE A 42 0.86 -0.78 -3.55
C PHE A 42 2.19 -0.77 -2.77
N VAL A 43 2.99 -1.83 -2.89
CA VAL A 43 4.33 -1.89 -2.30
C VAL A 43 5.22 -0.80 -2.89
N VAL A 44 5.27 -0.66 -4.22
CA VAL A 44 6.05 0.39 -4.90
C VAL A 44 5.63 1.79 -4.45
N SER A 45 4.32 2.03 -4.34
CA SER A 45 3.76 3.31 -3.85
C SER A 45 4.14 3.59 -2.40
N LEU A 46 4.15 2.55 -1.54
CA LEU A 46 4.55 2.67 -0.14
C LEU A 46 6.04 3.01 -0.03
N PHE A 47 6.89 2.36 -0.82
CA PHE A 47 8.32 2.67 -0.92
C PHE A 47 8.56 4.08 -1.46
N ALA A 48 7.83 4.50 -2.49
CA ALA A 48 7.89 5.86 -3.01
C ALA A 48 7.53 6.87 -1.91
N LYS A 49 6.42 6.66 -1.20
CA LYS A 49 6.01 7.55 -0.11
C LYS A 49 7.03 7.58 1.03
N PHE A 50 7.69 6.47 1.34
CA PHE A 50 8.75 6.43 2.35
C PHE A 50 10.02 7.19 1.89
N LEU A 51 10.42 7.01 0.63
CA LEU A 51 11.61 7.64 0.04
C LEU A 51 11.41 9.15 -0.19
N PHE A 52 10.25 9.57 -0.71
CA PHE A 52 9.94 10.98 -0.97
C PHE A 52 9.61 11.78 0.30
N ARG A 53 9.16 11.12 1.38
CA ARG A 53 8.90 11.79 2.67
C ARG A 53 10.16 12.31 3.35
N LYS A 54 11.36 11.83 2.99
CA LYS A 54 12.63 12.46 3.42
C LYS A 54 12.93 13.77 2.69
N ARG A 55 12.47 13.96 1.44
CA ARG A 55 12.81 15.16 0.64
C ARG A 55 11.95 16.37 0.96
N ALA A 56 10.72 16.17 1.45
CA ALA A 56 9.83 17.27 1.85
C ALA A 56 10.42 18.15 2.98
N HIS A 57 11.23 17.57 3.87
CA HIS A 57 11.89 18.34 4.95
C HIS A 57 13.14 19.10 4.48
N VAL A 58 13.69 18.78 3.31
CA VAL A 58 14.90 19.44 2.78
C VAL A 58 14.52 20.66 1.91
N ALA A 59 13.44 20.57 1.15
CA ALA A 59 12.96 21.67 0.30
C ALA A 59 12.48 22.89 1.12
N GLN A 60 11.89 22.69 2.31
CA GLN A 60 11.47 23.81 3.17
C GLN A 60 12.62 24.57 3.84
N ARG A 61 13.86 24.08 3.79
CA ARG A 61 15.02 24.74 4.43
C ARG A 61 15.77 25.68 3.48
N ILE A 62 15.44 25.66 2.19
CA ILE A 62 16.09 26.49 1.16
C ILE A 62 15.27 27.76 0.89
N GLU A 63 14.02 27.82 1.38
CA GLU A 63 13.11 28.97 1.27
C GLU A 63 12.87 29.62 2.67
N SER A 64 13.91 29.71 3.48
CA SER A 64 13.93 30.49 4.73
C SER A 64 15.19 31.32 4.87
#